data_AF-A0A090WLB3-F1
#
_entry.id   AF-A0A090WLB3-F1
#
_cell.length_a   1.000
_cell.length_b   1.000
_cell.length_c   1.000
_cell.angle_alpha   90.00
_cell.angle_beta   90.00
_cell.angle_gamma   90.00
#
_symmetry.space_group_name_H-M   'P 1'
#
loop_
_entity.id
_entity.type
_entity.pdbx_description
1 polymer ?
#
loop_
_entity_poly.entity_id
_entity_poly.type
_entity_poly.pdbx_seq_one_letter_code
_entity_poly.pdbx_strand_id
1 'polypeptide(L)'
;MYDSNALWNNYIPANFKIIVINNSGGGIFRILPGEKDNHTFDTYFETTHQLDASHLCKMYDINYHRIDGEDAFAKAYEKFLNDNSKPQLLEIFTPRLENDTVLLDYFKFLK
;
A
#
# COMPACT_ATOMS: atom_id res chain seq x y z
N MET A 1 -4.58 -6.83 4.04
CA MET A 1 -5.64 -7.37 4.93
C MET A 1 -6.15 -8.74 4.48
N TYR A 2 -6.61 -8.89 3.24
CA TYR A 2 -7.27 -10.11 2.76
C TYR A 2 -6.48 -11.40 3.02
N ASP A 3 -5.19 -11.41 2.69
CA ASP A 3 -4.29 -12.56 2.87
C ASP A 3 -3.26 -12.31 3.98
N SER A 4 -3.68 -11.62 5.05
CA SER A 4 -2.80 -11.28 6.17
C SER A 4 -2.27 -12.51 6.92
N ASN A 5 -3.02 -13.61 6.90
CA ASN A 5 -2.64 -14.88 7.51
C ASN A 5 -1.51 -15.60 6.76
N ALA A 6 -1.20 -15.24 5.50
CA ALA A 6 -0.03 -15.77 4.80
C ALA A 6 1.29 -15.45 5.52
N LEU A 7 1.30 -14.41 6.37
CA LEU A 7 2.44 -14.05 7.22
C LEU A 7 2.65 -15.02 8.39
N TRP A 8 1.73 -15.96 8.64
CA TRP A 8 1.91 -17.07 9.57
C TRP A 8 2.82 -18.19 9.00
N ASN A 9 3.57 -17.91 7.94
CA ASN A 9 4.52 -18.87 7.41
C ASN A 9 5.81 -18.89 8.26
N ASN A 10 6.13 -20.05 8.85
CA ASN A 10 7.34 -20.24 9.66
C ASN A 10 8.65 -20.19 8.86
N TYR A 11 8.59 -20.14 7.52
CA TYR A 11 9.74 -20.21 6.62
C TYR A 11 9.98 -18.90 5.87
N ILE A 12 9.49 -17.77 6.36
CA ILE A 12 9.77 -16.46 5.76
C ILE A 12 11.27 -16.15 5.92
N PRO A 13 12.03 -15.99 4.83
CA PRO A 13 13.45 -15.72 4.93
C PRO A 13 13.71 -14.27 5.37
N ALA A 14 14.86 -14.02 6.00
CA ALA A 14 15.19 -12.69 6.53
C ALA A 14 15.36 -11.61 5.44
N ASN A 15 15.60 -12.00 4.19
CA ASN A 15 15.64 -11.11 3.05
C ASN A 15 14.29 -10.95 2.34
N PHE A 16 13.19 -11.45 2.91
CA PHE A 16 11.86 -11.28 2.34
C PHE A 16 11.39 -9.83 2.45
N LYS A 17 10.85 -9.29 1.35
CA LYS A 17 10.48 -7.88 1.19
C LYS A 17 9.05 -7.79 0.70
N ILE A 18 8.22 -7.05 1.42
CA ILE A 18 6.84 -6.75 1.03
C ILE A 18 6.74 -5.24 0.81
N ILE A 19 6.12 -4.84 -0.30
CA ILE A 19 5.70 -3.46 -0.53
C ILE A 19 4.18 -3.44 -0.56
N VAL A 20 3.59 -2.61 0.29
CA VAL A 20 2.15 -2.38 0.32
C VAL A 20 1.89 -0.96 -0.16
N ILE A 21 1.11 -0.83 -1.24
CA ILE A 21 0.58 0.47 -1.65
C ILE A 21 -0.75 0.65 -0.95
N ASN A 22 -0.80 1.55 0.03
CA ASN A 22 -1.98 1.85 0.81
C ASN A 22 -2.63 3.15 0.30
N ASN A 23 -3.60 2.98 -0.59
CA ASN A 23 -4.45 4.05 -1.11
C ASN A 23 -5.79 4.17 -0.33
N SER A 24 -5.86 3.63 0.89
CA SER A 24 -7.02 3.71 1.79
C SER A 24 -8.31 3.07 1.28
N GLY A 25 -8.23 2.09 0.36
CA GLY A 25 -9.40 1.36 -0.15
C GLY A 25 -9.15 0.64 -1.48
N GLY A 26 -10.21 0.19 -2.14
CA GLY A 26 -10.19 -0.41 -3.46
C GLY A 26 -10.04 0.63 -4.58
N GLY A 27 -8.88 1.27 -4.70
CA GLY A 27 -8.66 2.37 -5.67
C GLY A 27 -8.96 2.04 -7.14
N ILE A 28 -9.04 0.75 -7.53
CA ILE A 28 -9.44 0.34 -8.88
C ILE A 28 -10.84 0.82 -9.28
N PHE A 29 -11.77 0.91 -8.32
CA PHE A 29 -13.14 1.37 -8.60
C PHE A 29 -13.17 2.85 -9.03
N ARG A 30 -12.15 3.64 -8.66
CA ARG A 30 -11.98 5.01 -9.15
C ARG A 30 -11.46 5.09 -10.58
N ILE A 31 -10.85 4.03 -11.12
CA ILE A 31 -10.38 4.01 -12.51
C ILE A 31 -11.52 3.61 -13.46
N LEU A 32 -12.40 2.73 -12.99
CA LEU A 32 -13.52 2.24 -13.79
C LEU A 32 -14.56 3.34 -14.09
N PRO A 33 -15.25 3.28 -15.24
CA PRO A 33 -16.34 4.20 -15.56
C PRO A 33 -17.54 3.95 -14.63
N GLY A 34 -18.20 5.02 -14.19
CA GLY A 34 -19.37 4.95 -13.30
C GLY A 34 -19.53 6.22 -12.47
N GLU A 35 -20.62 6.30 -11.70
CA GLU A 35 -20.77 7.36 -10.70
C GLU A 35 -19.81 7.13 -9.54
N LYS A 36 -19.02 8.16 -9.25
CA LYS A 36 -18.03 8.20 -8.16
C LYS A 36 -18.46 9.27 -7.15
N ASP A 37 -17.71 9.40 -6.06
CA ASP A 37 -17.78 10.55 -5.15
C ASP A 37 -19.12 10.73 -4.43
N ASN A 38 -19.78 9.61 -4.10
CA ASN A 38 -20.90 9.60 -3.18
C ASN A 38 -20.65 8.63 -2.03
N HIS A 39 -21.40 8.79 -0.94
CA HIS A 39 -21.21 7.99 0.28
C HIS A 39 -21.40 6.48 0.03
N THR A 40 -22.31 6.11 -0.87
CA THR A 40 -22.55 4.72 -1.26
C THR A 40 -21.33 4.13 -1.95
N PHE A 41 -20.69 4.89 -2.85
CA PHE A 41 -19.46 4.50 -3.54
C PHE A 41 -18.32 4.28 -2.54
N ASP A 42 -18.06 5.25 -1.68
CA ASP A 42 -16.98 5.20 -0.69
C ASP A 42 -17.15 4.03 0.31
N THR A 43 -18.39 3.68 0.63
CA THR A 43 -18.70 2.63 1.62
C THR A 43 -18.70 1.23 1.00
N TYR A 44 -19.36 1.04 -0.14
CA TYR A 44 -19.67 -0.29 -0.66
C TYR A 44 -18.80 -0.74 -1.84
N PHE A 45 -18.18 0.20 -2.56
CA PHE A 45 -17.31 -0.11 -3.69
C PHE A 45 -15.86 0.09 -3.29
N GLU A 46 -15.48 1.32 -2.95
CA GLU A 46 -14.11 1.64 -2.56
C GLU A 46 -13.77 1.07 -1.18
N THR A 47 -14.76 0.88 -0.30
CA THR A 47 -14.56 0.34 1.06
C THR A 47 -13.44 1.08 1.80
N THR A 48 -13.60 2.39 1.89
CA THR A 48 -12.56 3.28 2.43
C THR A 48 -12.19 2.92 3.87
N HIS A 49 -10.90 3.01 4.20
CA HIS A 49 -10.40 2.67 5.53
C HIS A 49 -9.24 3.58 5.98
N GLN A 50 -8.93 3.54 7.27
CA GLN A 50 -7.80 4.28 7.88
C GLN A 50 -6.76 3.33 8.50
N LEU A 51 -6.76 2.07 8.06
CA LEU A 51 -5.90 1.01 8.58
C LEU A 51 -4.47 1.09 8.01
N ASP A 52 -3.53 0.55 8.78
CA ASP A 52 -2.13 0.32 8.39
C ASP A 52 -1.67 -1.10 8.76
N ALA A 53 -0.49 -1.49 8.29
CA ALA A 53 0.08 -2.82 8.52
C ALA A 53 0.95 -2.90 9.80
N SER A 54 1.02 -1.85 10.63
CA SER A 54 1.96 -1.80 11.77
C SER A 54 1.74 -2.93 12.78
N HIS A 55 0.48 -3.17 13.16
CA HIS A 55 0.10 -4.21 14.10
C HIS A 55 0.30 -5.61 13.53
N LEU A 56 0.06 -5.78 12.23
CA LEU A 56 0.30 -7.03 11.51
C LEU A 56 1.79 -7.37 11.52
N CYS A 57 2.64 -6.40 11.21
CA CYS A 57 4.09 -6.58 11.20
C CYS A 57 4.60 -6.91 12.61
N LYS A 58 4.10 -6.20 13.64
CA LYS A 58 4.44 -6.48 15.04
C LYS A 58 4.04 -7.89 15.47
N MET A 59 2.90 -8.38 15.01
CA MET A 59 2.39 -9.73 15.33
C MET A 59 3.28 -10.84 14.76
N TYR A 60 3.82 -10.65 13.55
CA TYR A 60 4.61 -11.65 12.83
C TYR A 60 6.12 -11.38 12.82
N ASP A 61 6.60 -10.49 13.71
CA ASP A 61 8.01 -10.10 13.83
C ASP A 61 8.66 -9.62 12.51
N ILE A 62 7.90 -8.83 11.73
CA ILE A 62 8.34 -8.19 10.49
C ILE A 62 8.72 -6.74 10.78
N ASN A 63 9.85 -6.28 10.23
CA ASN A 63 10.26 -4.88 10.33
C ASN A 63 9.34 -4.01 9.46
N TYR A 64 8.68 -3.03 10.09
CA TYR A 64 7.73 -2.14 9.44
C TYR A 64 8.34 -0.78 9.11
N HIS A 65 8.14 -0.32 7.88
CA HIS A 65 8.53 1.00 7.41
C HIS A 65 7.31 1.71 6.81
N ARG A 66 6.96 2.86 7.38
CA ARG A 66 5.85 3.70 6.92
C ARG A 66 6.39 4.86 6.09
N ILE A 67 5.83 5.06 4.90
CA ILE A 67 6.17 6.15 3.99
C ILE A 67 4.94 6.99 3.71
N ASP A 68 4.96 8.24 4.20
CA ASP A 68 3.87 9.21 4.02
C ASP A 68 4.22 10.33 3.02
N GLY A 69 5.31 10.20 2.26
CA GLY A 69 5.72 11.20 1.26
C GLY A 69 7.04 10.88 0.54
N GLU A 70 7.28 11.55 -0.59
CA GLU A 70 8.44 11.32 -1.46
C GLU A 70 9.79 11.58 -0.77
N ASP A 71 9.89 12.64 0.04
CA ASP A 71 11.14 13.01 0.72
C ASP A 71 11.68 11.91 1.64
N ALA A 72 10.76 11.13 2.23
CA ALA A 72 11.11 10.02 3.10
C ALA A 72 11.39 8.71 2.34
N PHE A 73 10.93 8.61 1.09
CA PHE A 73 10.97 7.36 0.33
C PHE A 73 12.40 6.92 0.04
N ALA A 74 13.26 7.77 -0.53
CA ALA A 74 14.59 7.37 -0.99
C ALA A 74 15.45 6.74 0.13
N LYS A 75 15.49 7.38 1.30
CA LYS A 75 16.25 6.91 2.47
C LYS A 75 15.68 5.61 3.04
N ALA A 76 14.36 5.54 3.18
CA ALA A 76 13.71 4.35 3.71
C ALA A 76 13.81 3.17 2.74
N TYR A 77 13.73 3.43 1.44
CA TYR A 77 13.89 2.44 0.39
C TYR A 77 15.30 1.86 0.36
N GLU A 78 16.33 2.70 0.46
CA GLU A 78 17.71 2.23 0.56
C GLU A 78 17.92 1.34 1.79
N LYS A 79 17.41 1.75 2.95
CA LYS A 79 17.47 0.93 4.18
C LYS A 79 16.70 -0.38 4.01
N PHE A 80 15.52 -0.33 3.41
CA PHE A 80 14.64 -1.48 3.17
C PHE A 80 15.29 -2.53 2.24
N LEU A 81 16.03 -2.10 1.22
CA LEU A 81 16.73 -3.03 0.33
C LEU A 81 17.93 -3.70 1.00
N ASN A 82 18.66 -2.96 1.83
CA ASN A 82 19.94 -3.41 2.38
C ASN A 82 19.84 -4.15 3.72
N ASP A 83 18.78 -3.94 4.51
CA ASP A 83 18.61 -4.60 5.81
C ASP A 83 17.98 -5.99 5.67
N ASN A 84 18.78 -7.04 5.77
CA ASN A 84 18.30 -8.43 5.71
C ASN A 84 18.37 -9.14 7.07
N SER A 85 18.26 -8.39 8.17
CA SER A 85 18.25 -8.95 9.53
C SER A 85 16.94 -9.67 9.85
N LYS A 86 15.83 -9.23 9.27
CA LYS A 86 14.47 -9.74 9.42
C LYS A 86 13.65 -9.43 8.16
N PRO A 87 12.59 -10.20 7.86
CA PRO A 87 11.65 -9.80 6.82
C PRO A 87 11.15 -8.38 7.04
N GLN A 88 10.90 -7.66 5.94
CA GLN A 88 10.54 -6.26 6.00
C GLN A 88 9.29 -5.96 5.18
N LEU A 89 8.49 -5.02 5.66
CA LEU A 89 7.34 -4.47 4.96
C LEU A 89 7.49 -2.95 4.86
N LEU A 90 7.46 -2.44 3.63
CA LEU A 90 7.41 -1.02 3.30
C LEU A 90 5.99 -0.68 2.89
N GLU A 91 5.29 0.10 3.70
CA GLU A 91 3.94 0.58 3.40
C GLU A 91 4.00 2.02 2.91
N ILE A 92 3.55 2.23 1.67
CA ILE A 92 3.58 3.51 0.97
C ILE A 92 2.16 4.04 0.89
N PHE A 93 1.91 5.16 1.56
CA PHE A 93 0.61 5.82 1.57
C PHE A 93 0.50 6.73 0.36
N THR A 94 -0.57 6.58 -0.41
CA THR A 94 -0.83 7.41 -1.60
C THR A 94 -2.19 8.10 -1.51
N PRO A 95 -2.32 9.33 -2.04
CA PRO A 95 -3.56 10.09 -1.98
C PRO A 95 -4.65 9.42 -2.84
N ARG A 96 -5.66 8.89 -2.17
CA ARG A 96 -6.79 8.17 -2.78
C ARG A 96 -7.45 8.92 -3.94
N LEU A 97 -7.69 10.23 -3.75
CA LEU A 97 -8.46 11.08 -4.68
C LEU A 97 -7.63 11.58 -5.88
N GLU A 98 -6.31 11.49 -5.82
CA GLU A 98 -5.43 11.98 -6.89
C GLU A 98 -4.97 10.84 -7.82
N ASN A 99 -4.92 9.61 -7.30
CA ASN A 99 -4.37 8.44 -7.98
C ASN A 99 -4.99 8.15 -9.36
N ASP A 100 -6.32 8.26 -9.51
CA ASP A 100 -6.99 7.96 -10.77
C ASP A 100 -6.71 9.02 -11.84
N THR A 101 -6.70 10.29 -11.43
CA THR A 101 -6.35 11.42 -12.31
C THR A 101 -4.93 11.28 -12.84
N VAL A 102 -3.96 11.03 -11.95
CA VAL A 102 -2.54 10.83 -12.34
C VAL A 102 -2.40 9.68 -13.34
N LEU A 103 -3.07 8.55 -13.11
CA LEU A 103 -3.00 7.40 -14.01
C LEU A 103 -3.62 7.69 -15.38
N LEU A 104 -4.80 8.32 -15.40
CA LEU A 104 -5.48 8.66 -16.65
C LEU A 104 -4.68 9.67 -17.48
N ASP A 105 -4.05 10.65 -16.83
CA ASP A 105 -3.21 11.65 -17.50
C ASP A 105 -1.93 11.03 -18.05
N TYR A 106 -1.32 10.08 -17.33
CA TYR A 106 -0.21 9.28 -17.86
C TYR A 106 -0.60 8.54 -19.16
N PHE A 107 -1.77 7.89 -19.19
CA PHE A 107 -2.24 7.22 -20.42
C PHE A 107 -2.60 8.18 -21.55
N LYS A 108 -3.06 9.40 -21.25
CA LYS A 108 -3.27 10.44 -22.26
C LYS A 108 -1.95 10.93 -22.85
N PHE A 109 -0.92 11.10 -22.02
CA PHE A 109 0.41 11.54 -22.45
C PHE A 109 1.10 10.54 -23.39
N LEU A 110 0.87 9.24 -23.19
CA LEU A 110 1.43 8.18 -24.04
C LEU A 110 0.75 8.03 -25.41
N LYS A 111 -0.39 8.68 -25.64
CA LYS A 111 -1.11 8.68 -26.92
C LYS A 111 -0.64 9.81 -27.83
#